data_AF-A0A836QC45-F1
#
_entry.id   AF-A0A836QC45-F1
#
_cell.length_a   1.000
_cell.length_b   1.000
_cell.length_c   1.000
_cell.angle_alpha   90.00
_cell.angle_beta   90.00
_cell.angle_gamma   90.00
#
_symmetry.space_group_name_H-M   'P 1'
#
loop_
_entity.id
_entity.type
_entity.pdbx_description
1 polymer ?
#
loop_
_entity_poly.entity_id
_entity_poly.type
_entity_poly.pdbx_seq_one_letter_code
_entity_poly.pdbx_strand_id
1 'polypeptide(L)'
;KKIGKLVGIMHKNGIAHGDLTTSNFIESGNNIFIIDFGLANRTIKSDDHAIDLRLFKEILNSAHADIFERAWSNFLSGYKSSIGKERFAKITNKVMIIESRGRYARVV
;
A
#
# COMPACT_ATOMS: atom_id res chain seq x y z
N LYS A 1 -6.26 8.72 4.95
CA LYS A 1 -7.27 7.72 5.39
C LYS A 1 -8.07 7.11 4.23
N LYS A 2 -8.74 7.91 3.38
CA LYS A 2 -9.55 7.41 2.25
C LYS A 2 -8.78 6.46 1.31
N ILE A 3 -7.58 6.83 0.87
CA ILE A 3 -6.69 6.00 0.05
C ILE A 3 -6.47 4.61 0.69
N GLY A 4 -6.00 4.58 1.95
CA GLY A 4 -5.79 3.32 2.66
C GLY A 4 -7.05 2.45 2.74
N LYS A 5 -8.23 3.07 2.93
CA LYS A 5 -9.51 2.35 2.95
C LYS A 5 -9.79 1.67 1.59
N LEU A 6 -9.56 2.37 0.47
CA LEU A 6 -9.76 1.85 -0.88
C LEU A 6 -8.79 0.70 -1.20
N VAL A 7 -7.50 0.88 -0.90
CA VAL A 7 -6.49 -0.19 -1.06
C VAL A 7 -6.84 -1.39 -0.19
N GLY A 8 -7.34 -1.16 1.03
CA GLY A 8 -7.80 -2.23 1.91
C GLY A 8 -8.99 -3.00 1.35
N ILE A 9 -9.94 -2.32 0.71
CA ILE A 9 -11.08 -2.96 0.02
C ILE A 9 -10.57 -3.77 -1.18
N MET A 10 -9.65 -3.22 -1.98
CA MET A 10 -9.04 -3.90 -3.12
C MET A 10 -8.35 -5.20 -2.69
N HIS A 11 -7.45 -5.13 -1.70
CA HIS A 11 -6.73 -6.31 -1.19
C HIS A 11 -7.67 -7.31 -0.52
N LYS A 12 -8.70 -6.83 0.20
CA LYS A 12 -9.73 -7.69 0.81
C LYS A 12 -10.44 -8.54 -0.24
N ASN A 13 -10.71 -7.96 -1.42
CA ASN A 13 -11.32 -8.63 -2.56
C ASN A 13 -10.34 -9.38 -3.45
N GLY A 14 -9.10 -9.60 -2.99
CA GLY A 14 -8.13 -10.45 -3.66
C GLY A 14 -7.51 -9.81 -4.90
N ILE A 15 -7.35 -8.48 -4.91
CA ILE A 15 -6.67 -7.75 -5.99
C ILE A 15 -5.42 -7.09 -5.41
N ALA A 16 -4.28 -7.30 -6.04
CA ALA A 16 -3.07 -6.50 -5.88
C ALA A 16 -2.94 -5.59 -7.11
N HIS A 17 -2.53 -4.34 -6.92
CA HIS A 17 -2.42 -3.35 -8.00
C HIS A 17 -1.18 -3.56 -8.86
N GLY A 18 -0.04 -3.93 -8.25
CA GLY A 18 1.24 -4.14 -8.95
C GLY A 18 2.02 -2.85 -9.23
N ASP A 19 1.37 -1.68 -9.23
CA ASP A 19 1.99 -0.36 -9.41
C ASP A 19 1.30 0.71 -8.53
N LEU A 20 1.24 0.46 -7.23
CA LEU A 20 0.53 1.32 -6.29
C LEU A 20 1.32 2.60 -5.98
N THR A 21 1.26 3.60 -6.87
CA THR A 21 1.89 4.93 -6.72
C THR A 21 0.87 6.02 -6.38
N THR A 22 1.31 7.19 -5.92
CA THR A 22 0.39 8.32 -5.63
C THR A 22 -0.26 8.90 -6.89
N SER A 23 0.41 8.83 -8.04
CA SER A 23 -0.11 9.28 -9.34
C SER A 23 -1.26 8.42 -9.88
N ASN A 24 -1.39 7.18 -9.42
CA ASN A 24 -2.49 6.28 -9.78
C ASN A 24 -3.76 6.49 -8.94
N PHE A 25 -3.82 7.59 -8.17
CA PHE A 25 -5.01 8.04 -7.48
C PHE A 25 -5.52 9.36 -8.06
N ILE A 26 -6.78 9.40 -8.45
CA ILE A 26 -7.46 10.63 -8.91
C ILE A 26 -8.48 11.05 -7.86
N GLU A 27 -8.40 12.30 -7.41
CA GLU A 27 -9.46 12.94 -6.63
C GLU A 27 -10.45 13.64 -7.56
N SER A 28 -11.74 13.36 -7.39
CA SER A 28 -12.81 14.05 -8.10
C SER A 28 -13.96 14.35 -7.14
N GLY A 29 -14.19 15.64 -6.91
CA GLY A 29 -15.07 16.12 -5.85
C GLY A 29 -14.62 15.59 -4.49
N ASN A 30 -15.49 14.82 -3.82
CA ASN A 30 -15.21 14.23 -2.52
C ASN A 30 -14.73 12.77 -2.59
N ASN A 31 -14.55 12.22 -3.79
CA ASN A 31 -14.21 10.82 -4.03
C ASN A 31 -12.77 10.66 -4.51
N ILE A 32 -12.20 9.49 -4.21
CA ILE A 32 -10.88 9.09 -4.70
C ILE A 32 -11.06 7.82 -5.52
N PHE A 33 -10.43 7.79 -6.69
CA PHE A 33 -10.46 6.68 -7.62
C PHE A 33 -9.05 6.12 -7.76
N ILE A 34 -8.95 4.79 -7.85
CA ILE A 34 -7.71 4.08 -8.20
C ILE A 34 -7.79 3.80 -9.70
N ILE A 35 -6.71 4.10 -10.43
CA ILE A 35 -6.63 3.89 -11.88
C ILE A 35 -5.40 3.03 -12.22
N ASP A 36 -5.25 2.70 -13.50
CA ASP A 36 -4.12 1.93 -14.03
C ASP A 36 -3.89 0.55 -13.40
N PHE A 37 -4.83 -0.36 -13.66
CA PHE A 37 -4.72 -1.77 -13.26
C PHE A 37 -3.92 -2.61 -14.28
N GLY A 38 -3.07 -2.00 -15.11
CA GLY A 38 -2.33 -2.71 -16.17
C GLY A 38 -1.41 -3.83 -15.66
N LEU A 39 -0.91 -3.69 -14.43
CA LEU A 39 -0.05 -4.67 -13.74
C LEU A 39 -0.78 -5.41 -12.62
N ALA A 40 -2.10 -5.24 -12.50
CA ALA A 40 -2.85 -5.81 -11.40
C ALA A 40 -2.96 -7.33 -11.49
N ASN A 41 -2.95 -7.99 -10.34
CA ASN A 41 -3.07 -9.43 -10.23
C ASN A 41 -4.17 -9.85 -9.24
N ARG A 42 -4.87 -10.95 -9.56
CA ARG A 42 -5.82 -11.57 -8.63
C ARG A 42 -5.06 -12.49 -7.67
N THR A 43 -5.01 -12.10 -6.40
CA THR A 43 -4.27 -12.82 -5.36
C THR A 43 -4.82 -12.53 -3.97
N ILE A 44 -4.84 -13.58 -3.14
CA ILE A 44 -5.13 -13.49 -1.69
C ILE A 44 -3.85 -13.53 -0.84
N LYS A 45 -2.68 -13.71 -1.48
CA LYS A 45 -1.40 -13.85 -0.77
C LYS A 45 -1.03 -12.53 -0.10
N SER A 46 -0.63 -12.62 1.16
CA SER A 46 -0.23 -11.43 1.92
C SER A 46 1.09 -10.83 1.41
N ASP A 47 1.95 -11.63 0.77
CA ASP A 47 3.21 -11.15 0.19
C ASP A 47 2.96 -10.18 -0.98
N ASP A 48 2.05 -10.49 -1.90
CA ASP A 48 1.71 -9.60 -3.01
C ASP A 48 1.12 -8.28 -2.52
N HIS A 49 0.23 -8.34 -1.52
CA HIS A 49 -0.34 -7.17 -0.86
C HIS A 49 0.70 -6.35 -0.07
N ALA A 50 1.74 -7.01 0.45
CA ALA A 50 2.84 -6.33 1.13
C ALA A 50 3.77 -5.62 0.14
N ILE A 51 3.96 -6.16 -1.07
CA ILE A 51 4.72 -5.51 -2.14
C ILE A 51 4.08 -4.17 -2.53
N ASP A 52 2.75 -4.16 -2.75
CA ASP A 52 1.99 -2.92 -3.02
C ASP A 52 2.18 -1.89 -1.90
N LEU A 53 2.03 -2.30 -0.64
CA LEU A 53 2.16 -1.40 0.51
C LEU A 53 3.58 -0.86 0.66
N ARG A 54 4.60 -1.69 0.40
CA ARG A 54 6.00 -1.30 0.45
C ARG A 54 6.33 -0.30 -0.66
N LEU A 55 5.86 -0.54 -1.89
CA LEU A 55 6.02 0.40 -3.00
C LEU A 55 5.37 1.75 -2.67
N PHE A 56 4.11 1.75 -2.22
CA PHE A 56 3.40 2.98 -1.87
C PHE A 56 4.11 3.75 -0.74
N LYS A 57 4.63 3.06 0.28
CA LYS A 57 5.41 3.66 1.36
C LYS A 57 6.70 4.32 0.83
N GLU A 58 7.41 3.64 -0.08
CA GLU A 58 8.62 4.16 -0.71
C GLU A 58 8.34 5.43 -1.52
N ILE A 59 7.27 5.46 -2.31
CA ILE A 59 6.83 6.63 -3.06
C ILE A 59 6.46 7.80 -2.13
N LEU A 60 5.74 7.53 -1.03
CA LEU A 60 5.45 8.58 -0.05
C LEU A 60 6.72 9.14 0.58
N ASN A 61 7.71 8.30 0.87
CA ASN A 61 8.96 8.73 1.49
C ASN A 61 9.85 9.52 0.51
N SER A 62 9.84 9.18 -0.78
CA SER A 62 10.68 9.85 -1.78
C SER A 62 10.05 11.12 -2.36
N ALA A 63 8.76 11.10 -2.69
CA ALA A 63 8.07 12.20 -3.35
C ALA A 63 7.36 13.16 -2.38
N HIS A 64 7.09 12.72 -1.15
CA HIS A 64 6.27 13.45 -0.17
C HIS A 64 6.88 13.40 1.26
N ALA A 65 8.21 13.48 1.35
CA ALA A 65 8.97 13.33 2.60
C ALA A 65 8.44 14.20 3.76
N ASP A 66 8.09 15.46 3.49
CA ASP A 66 7.63 16.42 4.50
C ASP A 66 6.35 15.98 5.24
N ILE A 67 5.51 15.18 4.58
CA ILE A 67 4.24 14.70 5.15
C ILE A 67 4.22 13.19 5.41
N PHE A 68 5.33 12.50 5.14
CA PHE A 68 5.42 11.04 5.10
C PHE A 68 4.83 10.40 6.36
N GLU A 69 5.30 10.78 7.54
CA GLU A 69 4.87 10.18 8.82
C GLU A 69 3.36 10.27 9.02
N ARG A 70 2.79 11.46 8.78
CA ARG A 70 1.35 11.69 8.90
C ARG A 70 0.58 10.96 7.81
N ALA A 71 1.07 10.96 6.58
CA ALA A 71 0.42 10.32 5.44
C ALA A 71 0.37 8.80 5.61
N TRP A 72 1.50 8.19 5.95
CA TRP A 72 1.65 6.75 6.14
C TRP A 72 0.82 6.24 7.33
N SER A 73 0.87 6.93 8.48
CA SER A 73 0.04 6.61 9.63
C SER A 73 -1.46 6.66 9.29
N ASN A 74 -1.90 7.69 8.56
CA ASN A 74 -3.29 7.81 8.12
C ASN A 74 -3.67 6.79 7.05
N PHE A 75 -2.73 6.37 6.20
CA PHE A 75 -2.93 5.30 5.24
C PHE A 75 -3.16 3.97 5.97
N LEU A 76 -2.26 3.59 6.88
CA LEU A 76 -2.36 2.35 7.66
C LEU A 76 -3.63 2.29 8.49
N SER A 77 -4.04 3.40 9.11
CA SER A 77 -5.31 3.52 9.83
C SER A 77 -6.51 3.19 8.93
N GLY A 78 -6.55 3.76 7.72
CA GLY A 78 -7.59 3.47 6.73
C GLY A 78 -7.56 2.01 6.26
N TYR A 79 -6.38 1.52 5.92
CA TYR A 79 -6.15 0.16 5.44
C TYR A 79 -6.62 -0.90 6.45
N LYS A 80 -6.24 -0.72 7.73
CA LYS A 80 -6.66 -1.58 8.84
C LYS A 80 -8.17 -1.68 8.99
N SER A 81 -8.87 -0.55 8.82
CA SER A 81 -10.35 -0.50 8.96
C SER A 81 -11.08 -1.33 7.90
N SER A 82 -10.51 -1.45 6.70
CA SER A 82 -11.12 -2.22 5.61
C SER A 82 -10.78 -3.71 5.68
N ILE A 83 -9.52 -4.05 5.95
CA ILE A 83 -9.03 -5.42 5.82
C ILE A 83 -9.14 -6.27 7.10
N GLY A 84 -9.32 -5.62 8.25
CA GLY A 84 -9.41 -6.27 9.56
C GLY A 84 -8.06 -6.45 10.26
N LYS A 85 -8.08 -6.56 11.59
CA LYS A 85 -6.88 -6.52 12.45
C LYS A 85 -5.88 -7.65 12.15
N GLU A 86 -6.37 -8.88 11.97
CA GLU A 86 -5.51 -10.06 11.78
C GLU A 86 -4.75 -9.98 10.46
N ARG A 87 -5.45 -9.75 9.35
CA ARG A 87 -4.84 -9.64 8.02
C ARG A 87 -3.96 -8.41 7.91
N PHE A 88 -4.34 -7.30 8.54
CA PHE A 88 -3.48 -6.12 8.67
C PHE A 88 -2.12 -6.49 9.30
N ALA A 89 -2.12 -7.19 10.44
CA ALA A 89 -0.89 -7.57 11.14
C ALA A 89 0.00 -8.50 10.29
N LYS A 90 -0.60 -9.47 9.59
CA LYS A 90 0.13 -10.36 8.66
C LYS A 90 0.82 -9.56 7.55
N ILE A 91 0.10 -8.66 6.89
CA ILE A 91 0.62 -7.89 5.75
C ILE A 91 1.69 -6.89 6.21
N THR A 92 1.47 -6.14 7.30
CA THR A 92 2.48 -5.18 7.77
C THR A 92 3.74 -5.87 8.29
N ASN A 93 3.62 -7.06 8.89
CA ASN A 93 4.77 -7.89 9.22
C ASN A 93 5.59 -8.26 7.96
N LYS A 94 4.92 -8.67 6.89
CA LYS A 94 5.56 -8.95 5.60
C LYS A 94 6.26 -7.72 5.01
N VAL A 95 5.64 -6.53 5.09
CA VAL A 95 6.27 -5.26 4.70
C VAL A 95 7.59 -5.07 5.44
N MET A 96 7.60 -5.24 6.77
CA MET A 96 8.83 -5.11 7.59
C MET A 96 9.91 -6.13 7.19
N ILE A 97 9.53 -7.37 6.88
CA ILE A 97 10.46 -8.41 6.40
C ILE A 97 11.04 -8.04 5.02
N ILE A 98 10.23 -7.50 4.11
CA ILE A 98 10.70 -7.07 2.79
C ILE A 98 11.70 -5.91 2.95
N GLU A 99 11.41 -4.95 3.82
CA GLU A 99 12.31 -3.82 4.11
C GLU A 99 13.62 -4.23 4.78
N SER A 100 13.60 -5.25 5.65
CA SER A 100 14.84 -5.76 6.25
C SER A 100 15.73 -6.47 5.23
N ARG A 101 15.14 -7.13 4.23
CA ARG A 101 15.88 -7.76 3.10
C ARG A 101 16.44 -6.72 2.12
N GLY A 102 15.68 -5.66 1.83
CA GLY A 102 16.14 -4.57 0.97
C GLY A 102 17.38 -3.84 1.50
N ARG A 103 17.58 -3.82 2.83
CA ARG A 103 18.80 -3.28 3.46
C ARG A 103 20.06 -4.09 3.16
N TYR A 104 19.96 -5.36 2.76
CA TYR A 104 21.10 -6.18 2.31
C TYR A 104 21.35 -6.08 0.80
N ALA A 105 20.43 -5.50 0.03
CA ALA A 105 20.56 -5.38 -1.43
C ALA A 105 21.32 -4.12 -1.89
N ARG A 106 21.72 -3.23 -0.96
CA ARG A 106 22.68 -2.14 -1.23
C ARG A 106 24.08 -2.52 -0.76
N VAL A 107 24.67 -3.52 -1.41
CA VAL A 107 26.13 -3.67 -1.54
C VAL A 107 26.39 -4.37 -2.87
N VAL A 108 26.40 -3.62 -3.97
CA VAL A 108 27.46 -3.56 -5.01
C VAL A 108 27.25 -2.25 -5.77
#